data_AF-A0A2E0QTY6-F1
#
_entry.id   AF-A0A2E0QTY6-F1
#
_cell.length_a   1.000
_cell.length_b   1.000
_cell.length_c   1.000
_cell.angle_alpha   90.00
_cell.angle_beta   90.00
_cell.angle_gamma   90.00
#
_symmetry.space_group_name_H-M   'P 1'
#
loop_
_entity.id
_entity.type
_entity.pdbx_description
1 polymer ?
#
loop_
_entity_poly.entity_id
_entity_poly.type
_entity_poly.pdbx_seq_one_letter_code
_entity_poly.pdbx_strand_id
1 'polypeptide(L)'
;MKHLATFLSVAALCAWLNGITSLHAAEVRDWTNNAGVTIRAEALSFTEDSVVLKLENGREYTVALNTLSDADVEYANKTREEMAAIANAPELKTEPIMATPGKILYSSPLTQIDSDWRTAVGSWSASEAGVSGTEVAADDHAAVMKRAMPLKDVIIEFDVLLGSGKSASFGLDDAKDHVCRVTITPTSFQAKKDDNDHEGPDVGKPFNSIQEELETDEWHTVRMEILGETLLAQTGDHISLGSDPLLATEKAKWGFIVSGETIGFRDLNIWEALPSEDGEKEVARLKRRLDIED
;
A
#
# COMPACT_ATOMS: atom_id res chain seq x y z
N MET A 1 -34.67 52.07 1.23
CA MET A 1 -34.49 51.30 2.48
C MET A 1 -35.31 50.03 2.36
N LYS A 2 -34.68 48.92 1.96
CA LYS A 2 -35.26 47.57 2.00
C LYS A 2 -34.22 46.64 2.60
N HIS A 3 -34.71 45.71 3.39
CA HIS A 3 -34.08 45.12 4.57
C HIS A 3 -32.80 44.32 4.29
N LEU A 4 -31.79 44.61 5.10
CA LEU A 4 -30.59 43.81 5.33
C LEU A 4 -31.00 42.57 6.13
N ALA A 5 -30.86 41.37 5.56
CA ALA A 5 -31.14 40.13 6.26
C ALA A 5 -29.91 39.72 7.09
N THR A 6 -30.15 39.58 8.39
CA THR A 6 -29.24 39.20 9.46
C THR A 6 -28.67 37.78 9.22
N PHE A 7 -27.35 37.67 9.02
CA PHE A 7 -26.65 36.40 9.18
C PHE A 7 -26.55 36.09 10.67
N LEU A 8 -27.24 35.04 11.14
CA LEU A 8 -27.05 34.49 12.47
C LEU A 8 -25.66 33.82 12.52
N SER A 9 -24.78 34.39 13.33
CA SER A 9 -23.53 33.78 13.74
C SER A 9 -23.84 32.70 14.78
N VAL A 10 -23.82 31.42 14.38
CA VAL A 10 -23.74 30.30 15.33
C VAL A 10 -22.27 29.96 15.45
N ALA A 11 -21.64 30.45 16.52
CA ALA A 11 -20.33 30.00 16.95
C ALA A 11 -20.47 28.58 17.50
N ALA A 12 -20.15 27.58 16.68
CA ALA A 12 -20.02 26.20 17.14
C ALA A 12 -18.67 26.05 17.85
N LEU A 13 -18.75 25.62 19.10
CA LEU A 13 -17.65 25.38 20.01
C LEU A 13 -16.70 24.33 19.40
N CYS A 14 -15.50 24.75 18.98
CA CYS A 14 -14.45 23.83 18.54
C CYS A 14 -13.99 22.99 19.74
N ALA A 15 -14.44 21.73 19.77
CA ALA A 15 -13.82 20.71 20.60
C ALA A 15 -12.42 20.44 20.02
N TRP A 16 -11.40 20.77 20.80
CA TRP A 16 -10.01 20.44 20.51
C TRP A 16 -9.83 18.91 20.58
N LEU A 17 -9.95 18.22 19.45
CA LEU A 17 -9.28 16.93 19.26
C LEU A 17 -7.84 17.21 18.85
N ASN A 18 -6.96 17.29 19.85
CA ASN A 18 -5.54 17.07 19.62
C ASN A 18 -5.36 15.63 19.15
N GLY A 19 -4.89 15.44 17.92
CA GLY A 19 -4.43 14.14 17.44
C GLY A 19 -4.92 13.69 16.07
N ILE A 20 -5.61 14.54 15.29
CA ILE A 20 -5.74 14.28 13.85
C ILE A 20 -4.47 14.81 13.21
N THR A 21 -3.44 13.96 13.16
CA THR A 21 -2.44 14.08 12.10
C THR A 21 -3.21 14.21 10.79
N SER A 22 -2.89 15.26 10.04
CA SER A 22 -3.51 15.59 8.76
C SER A 22 -3.20 14.48 7.75
N LEU A 23 -3.89 13.34 7.87
CA LEU A 23 -3.89 12.33 6.83
C LEU A 23 -4.94 12.78 5.82
N HIS A 24 -4.44 13.44 4.77
CA HIS A 24 -5.17 14.01 3.64
C HIS A 24 -5.93 15.32 3.92
N ALA A 25 -5.21 16.43 3.87
CA ALA A 25 -5.79 17.69 3.38
C ALA A 25 -6.41 17.41 2.00
N ALA A 26 -7.74 17.53 1.87
CA ALA A 26 -8.40 17.32 0.58
C ALA A 26 -7.97 18.41 -0.40
N GLU A 27 -7.79 18.06 -1.67
CA GLU A 27 -7.36 19.00 -2.71
C GLU A 27 -8.27 20.25 -2.76
N VAL A 28 -7.67 21.43 -2.90
CA VAL A 28 -8.40 22.70 -3.07
C VAL A 28 -9.25 22.60 -4.33
N ARG A 29 -10.58 22.65 -4.17
CA ARG A 29 -11.52 22.52 -5.28
C ARG A 29 -12.61 23.58 -5.24
N ASP A 30 -13.36 23.62 -6.33
CA ASP A 30 -14.57 24.41 -6.44
C ASP A 30 -15.75 23.63 -5.82
N TRP A 31 -16.47 24.30 -4.92
CA TRP A 31 -17.66 23.81 -4.21
C TRP A 31 -18.85 24.66 -4.62
N THR A 32 -19.90 24.03 -5.12
CA THR A 32 -21.08 24.68 -5.68
C THR A 32 -22.30 24.38 -4.81
N ASN A 33 -23.08 25.41 -4.48
CA ASN A 33 -24.33 25.23 -3.75
C ASN A 33 -25.53 25.00 -4.69
N ASN A 34 -26.70 24.69 -4.12
CA ASN A 34 -27.95 24.48 -4.87
C ASN A 34 -28.47 25.72 -5.63
N ALA A 35 -27.89 26.90 -5.37
CA ALA A 35 -28.18 28.13 -6.12
C ALA A 35 -27.16 28.37 -7.27
N GLY A 36 -26.21 27.44 -7.50
CA GLY A 36 -25.17 27.57 -8.51
C GLY A 36 -24.04 28.52 -8.12
N VAL A 37 -23.92 28.91 -6.84
CA VAL A 37 -22.82 29.74 -6.35
C VAL A 37 -21.64 28.84 -6.00
N THR A 38 -20.49 29.16 -6.57
CA THR A 38 -19.25 28.40 -6.40
C THR A 38 -18.25 29.14 -5.51
N ILE A 39 -17.57 28.42 -4.64
CA ILE A 39 -16.44 28.90 -3.84
C ILE A 39 -15.25 27.96 -4.00
N ARG A 40 -14.04 28.49 -3.95
CA ARG A 40 -12.81 27.67 -3.97
C ARG A 40 -12.32 27.44 -2.55
N ALA A 41 -12.23 26.18 -2.13
CA ALA A 41 -11.91 25.80 -0.76
C ALA A 41 -11.26 24.41 -0.66
N GLU A 42 -10.43 24.25 0.37
CA GLU A 42 -9.92 22.98 0.87
C GLU A 42 -10.97 22.35 1.80
N ALA A 43 -11.24 21.04 1.72
CA ALA A 43 -12.05 20.38 2.74
C ALA A 43 -11.16 19.83 3.86
N LEU A 44 -11.49 20.19 5.10
CA LEU A 44 -10.77 19.77 6.29
C LEU A 44 -11.37 18.52 6.94
N SER A 45 -12.69 18.36 6.86
CA SER A 45 -13.37 17.19 7.41
C SER A 45 -14.75 17.00 6.79
N PHE A 46 -15.21 15.75 6.82
CA PHE A 46 -16.51 15.31 6.31
C PHE A 46 -17.28 14.62 7.43
N THR A 47 -18.54 15.00 7.62
CA THR A 47 -19.50 14.30 8.49
C THR A 47 -20.66 13.77 7.65
N GLU A 48 -21.63 13.10 8.29
CA GLU A 48 -22.82 12.61 7.59
C GLU A 48 -23.66 13.74 6.98
N ASP A 49 -23.67 14.92 7.61
CA ASP A 49 -24.56 16.03 7.26
C ASP A 49 -23.84 17.29 6.77
N SER A 50 -22.51 17.37 6.90
CA SER A 50 -21.76 18.59 6.60
C SER A 50 -20.32 18.34 6.17
N VAL A 51 -19.73 19.36 5.56
CA VAL A 51 -18.29 19.45 5.26
C VAL A 51 -17.73 20.73 5.90
N VAL A 52 -16.52 20.65 6.47
CA VAL A 52 -15.78 21.82 6.93
C VAL A 52 -14.83 22.26 5.82
N LEU A 53 -15.01 23.49 5.32
CA LEU A 53 -14.27 24.07 4.22
C LEU A 53 -13.37 25.20 4.71
N LYS A 54 -12.10 25.20 4.28
CA LYS A 54 -11.13 26.26 4.52
C LYS A 54 -10.88 27.03 3.23
N LEU A 55 -11.17 28.33 3.25
CA LEU A 55 -10.89 29.24 2.15
C LEU A 55 -9.42 29.65 2.13
N GLU A 56 -8.95 30.18 0.99
CA GLU A 56 -7.57 30.69 0.83
C GLU A 56 -7.19 31.77 1.86
N ASN A 57 -8.17 32.52 2.37
CA ASN A 57 -7.96 33.53 3.41
C ASN A 57 -7.84 32.93 4.84
N GLY A 58 -7.83 31.60 4.95
CA GLY A 58 -7.73 30.86 6.20
C GLY A 58 -9.03 30.75 6.99
N ARG A 59 -10.16 31.30 6.50
CA ARG A 59 -11.45 31.15 7.18
C ARG A 59 -12.05 29.78 6.93
N GLU A 60 -12.59 29.21 7.99
CA GLU A 60 -13.28 27.93 7.97
C GLU A 60 -14.80 28.12 8.03
N TYR A 61 -15.52 27.29 7.27
CA TYR A 61 -16.98 27.29 7.18
C TYR A 61 -17.49 25.86 7.23
N THR A 62 -18.45 25.59 8.11
CA THR A 62 -19.24 24.35 8.06
C THR A 62 -20.40 24.55 7.08
N VAL A 63 -20.44 23.73 6.04
CA VAL A 63 -21.47 23.76 5.01
C VAL A 63 -22.29 22.48 5.09
N ALA A 64 -23.61 22.60 5.22
CA ALA A 64 -24.49 21.44 5.24
C ALA A 64 -24.55 20.80 3.84
N LEU A 65 -24.42 19.47 3.76
CA LEU A 65 -24.40 18.75 2.48
C LEU A 65 -25.68 18.98 1.67
N ASN A 66 -26.83 19.10 2.33
CA ASN A 66 -28.11 19.39 1.67
C ASN A 66 -28.20 20.79 1.03
N THR A 67 -27.18 21.65 1.23
CA THR A 67 -27.07 22.95 0.55
C THR A 67 -26.12 22.93 -0.64
N LEU A 68 -25.32 21.86 -0.79
CA LEU A 68 -24.39 21.66 -1.89
C LEU A 68 -25.10 21.05 -3.10
N SER A 69 -24.49 21.25 -4.27
CA SER A 69 -24.88 20.60 -5.51
C SER A 69 -24.76 19.08 -5.41
N ASP A 70 -25.53 18.34 -6.21
CA ASP A 70 -25.48 16.87 -6.23
C ASP A 70 -24.07 16.32 -6.44
N ALA A 71 -23.27 16.98 -7.31
CA ALA A 71 -21.90 16.57 -7.60
C ALA A 71 -20.96 16.76 -6.40
N ASP A 72 -21.14 17.83 -5.62
CA ASP A 72 -20.32 18.06 -4.42
C ASP A 72 -20.77 17.20 -3.24
N VAL A 73 -22.07 16.85 -3.17
CA VAL A 73 -22.57 15.84 -2.21
C VAL A 73 -22.01 14.46 -2.53
N GLU A 74 -21.99 14.06 -3.80
CA GLU A 74 -21.38 12.80 -4.24
C GLU A 74 -19.89 12.76 -3.90
N TYR A 75 -19.16 13.82 -4.21
CA TYR A 75 -17.75 13.95 -3.85
C TYR A 75 -17.52 13.86 -2.34
N ALA A 76 -18.31 14.57 -1.53
CA ALA A 76 -18.19 14.55 -0.08
C ALA A 76 -18.45 13.16 0.52
N ASN A 77 -19.45 12.44 0.00
CA ASN A 77 -19.74 11.08 0.44
C ASN A 77 -18.63 10.12 0.05
N LYS A 78 -18.16 10.17 -1.19
CA LYS A 78 -17.04 9.33 -1.66
C LYS A 78 -15.78 9.58 -0.83
N THR A 79 -15.42 10.84 -0.61
CA THR A 79 -14.22 11.20 0.16
C THR A 79 -14.35 10.73 1.62
N ARG A 80 -15.54 10.85 2.22
CA ARG A 80 -15.81 10.33 3.56
C ARG A 80 -15.63 8.82 3.64
N GLU A 81 -16.14 8.07 2.65
CA GLU A 81 -15.96 6.61 2.57
C GLU A 81 -14.48 6.25 2.43
N GLU A 82 -13.72 6.98 1.60
CA GLU A 82 -12.27 6.79 1.44
C GLU A 82 -11.52 7.08 2.74
N MET A 83 -11.81 8.19 3.43
CA MET A 83 -11.22 8.52 4.73
C MET A 83 -11.55 7.48 5.79
N ALA A 84 -12.78 6.97 5.81
CA ALA A 84 -13.17 5.89 6.72
C ALA A 84 -12.46 4.58 6.39
N ALA A 85 -12.24 4.26 5.11
CA ALA A 85 -11.47 3.09 4.70
C ALA A 85 -9.99 3.19 5.11
N ILE A 86 -9.39 4.39 5.01
CA ILE A 86 -8.03 4.66 5.49
C ILE A 86 -7.96 4.53 7.01
N ALA A 87 -8.91 5.14 7.74
CA ALA A 87 -8.92 5.15 9.21
C ALA A 87 -9.15 3.75 9.83
N ASN A 88 -9.86 2.86 9.12
CA ASN A 88 -10.11 1.49 9.55
C ASN A 88 -9.12 0.47 8.97
N ALA A 89 -8.14 0.91 8.17
CA ALA A 89 -7.12 0.02 7.66
C ALA A 89 -6.25 -0.51 8.82
N PRO A 90 -5.76 -1.76 8.73
CA PRO A 90 -4.75 -2.25 9.65
C PRO A 90 -3.57 -1.28 9.73
N GLU A 91 -3.03 -1.09 10.93
CA GLU A 91 -1.81 -0.31 11.14
C GLU A 91 -0.62 -1.07 10.55
N LEU A 92 0.28 -0.36 9.89
CA LEU A 92 1.54 -0.92 9.42
C LEU A 92 2.43 -1.23 10.62
N LYS A 93 3.04 -2.41 10.64
CA LYS A 93 4.03 -2.79 11.65
C LYS A 93 5.33 -2.01 11.50
N THR A 94 5.61 -1.54 10.29
CA THR A 94 6.84 -0.80 9.96
C THR A 94 6.51 0.50 9.20
N GLU A 95 7.17 1.60 9.55
CA GLU A 95 6.93 2.91 8.93
C GLU A 95 7.42 2.95 7.47
N PRO A 96 6.54 3.23 6.49
CA PRO A 96 6.90 3.41 5.08
C PRO A 96 7.95 4.50 4.87
N ILE A 97 8.79 4.31 3.86
CA ILE A 97 9.89 5.26 3.57
C ILE A 97 9.57 6.11 2.34
N MET A 98 9.01 5.51 1.30
CA MET A 98 8.78 6.16 0.00
C MET A 98 7.35 6.68 -0.15
N ALA A 99 6.37 5.95 0.40
CA ALA A 99 4.96 6.22 0.18
C ALA A 99 4.19 6.43 1.49
N THR A 100 3.01 7.01 1.41
CA THR A 100 2.02 7.03 2.50
C THR A 100 0.93 5.99 2.17
N PRO A 101 0.45 5.20 3.14
CA PRO A 101 -0.64 4.26 2.89
C PRO A 101 -1.94 5.01 2.58
N GLY A 102 -2.58 4.62 1.47
CA GLY A 102 -3.95 4.97 1.13
C GLY A 102 -4.94 3.93 1.67
N LYS A 103 -5.99 3.66 0.90
CA LYS A 103 -7.01 2.65 1.30
C LYS A 103 -6.41 1.24 1.34
N ILE A 104 -6.95 0.40 2.21
CA ILE A 104 -6.67 -1.03 2.20
C ILE A 104 -7.25 -1.68 0.93
N LEU A 105 -6.44 -2.44 0.21
CA LEU A 105 -6.80 -3.20 -0.99
C LEU A 105 -7.01 -4.67 -0.68
N TYR A 106 -6.22 -5.23 0.23
CA TYR A 106 -6.35 -6.60 0.72
C TYR A 106 -5.85 -6.71 2.15
N SER A 107 -6.54 -7.49 2.99
CA SER A 107 -6.09 -7.81 4.34
C SER A 107 -6.50 -9.24 4.68
N SER A 108 -5.56 -10.01 5.22
CA SER A 108 -5.81 -11.37 5.68
C SER A 108 -4.80 -11.76 6.76
N PRO A 109 -5.25 -12.36 7.88
CA PRO A 109 -4.34 -12.98 8.84
C PRO A 109 -3.70 -14.27 8.28
N LEU A 110 -4.12 -14.73 7.09
CA LEU A 110 -3.70 -15.98 6.44
C LEU A 110 -3.99 -17.25 7.26
N THR A 111 -5.00 -17.23 8.13
CA THR A 111 -5.43 -18.41 8.91
C THR A 111 -6.32 -19.37 8.12
N GLN A 112 -6.64 -19.04 6.87
CA GLN A 112 -7.37 -19.87 5.92
C GLN A 112 -6.88 -19.60 4.49
N ILE A 113 -6.99 -20.60 3.62
CA ILE A 113 -6.82 -20.46 2.17
C ILE A 113 -8.22 -20.51 1.56
N ASP A 114 -8.78 -19.35 1.22
CA ASP A 114 -10.07 -19.25 0.54
C ASP A 114 -9.97 -19.64 -0.95
N SER A 115 -11.11 -19.67 -1.64
CA SER A 115 -11.20 -20.12 -3.04
C SER A 115 -10.55 -19.18 -4.07
N ASP A 116 -10.22 -17.94 -3.69
CA ASP A 116 -9.59 -16.99 -4.59
C ASP A 116 -8.07 -17.18 -4.67
N TRP A 117 -7.51 -17.95 -3.72
CA TRP A 117 -6.13 -18.40 -3.76
C TRP A 117 -5.99 -19.65 -4.63
N ARG A 118 -5.03 -19.61 -5.55
CA ARG A 118 -4.62 -20.75 -6.38
C ARG A 118 -3.30 -21.29 -5.89
N THR A 119 -3.32 -22.52 -5.36
CA THR A 119 -2.14 -23.31 -5.01
C THR A 119 -1.72 -24.16 -6.21
N ALA A 120 -0.85 -23.61 -7.07
CA ALA A 120 -0.55 -24.23 -8.37
C ALA A 120 0.34 -25.48 -8.24
N VAL A 121 1.33 -25.43 -7.34
CA VAL A 121 2.36 -26.45 -7.08
C VAL A 121 2.81 -26.39 -5.63
N GLY A 122 3.38 -27.48 -5.13
CA GLY A 122 3.79 -27.64 -3.73
C GLY A 122 2.64 -27.95 -2.76
N SER A 123 2.98 -28.03 -1.48
CA SER A 123 2.00 -28.29 -0.40
C SER A 123 1.73 -27.00 0.36
N TRP A 124 0.44 -26.70 0.58
CA TRP A 124 -0.01 -25.52 1.30
C TRP A 124 -1.04 -25.90 2.37
N SER A 125 -0.90 -25.35 3.57
CA SER A 125 -1.83 -25.59 4.68
C SER A 125 -2.01 -24.32 5.50
N ALA A 126 -3.23 -24.06 5.96
CA ALA A 126 -3.51 -22.96 6.89
C ALA A 126 -3.82 -23.47 8.30
N SER A 127 -3.51 -22.64 9.29
CA SER A 127 -3.76 -22.87 10.71
C SER A 127 -3.99 -21.54 11.42
N GLU A 128 -4.25 -21.55 12.73
CA GLU A 128 -4.32 -20.33 13.53
C GLU A 128 -3.01 -19.51 13.54
N ALA A 129 -1.87 -20.15 13.25
CA ALA A 129 -0.57 -19.46 13.16
C ALA A 129 -0.32 -18.76 11.82
N GLY A 130 -1.18 -18.96 10.82
CA GLY A 130 -1.01 -18.48 9.46
C GLY A 130 -0.98 -19.64 8.44
N VAL A 131 -0.47 -19.33 7.24
CA VAL A 131 -0.34 -20.28 6.14
C VAL A 131 1.10 -20.76 6.02
N SER A 132 1.29 -22.05 5.76
CA SER A 132 2.59 -22.63 5.47
C SER A 132 2.64 -23.17 4.05
N GLY A 133 3.77 -22.96 3.38
CA GLY A 133 4.10 -23.53 2.08
C GLY A 133 5.33 -24.42 2.18
N THR A 134 5.36 -25.51 1.42
CA THR A 134 6.50 -26.44 1.33
C THR A 134 6.71 -26.87 -0.11
N GLU A 135 7.95 -26.79 -0.60
CA GLU A 135 8.31 -27.36 -1.91
C GLU A 135 8.15 -28.88 -1.88
N VAL A 136 7.47 -29.45 -2.87
CA VAL A 136 7.37 -30.89 -3.05
C VAL A 136 8.39 -31.27 -4.11
N ALA A 137 9.44 -32.00 -3.73
CA ALA A 137 10.55 -32.33 -4.64
C ALA A 137 10.11 -33.04 -5.93
N ALA A 138 8.98 -33.74 -5.93
CA ALA A 138 8.42 -34.39 -7.11
C ALA A 138 7.87 -33.42 -8.17
N ASP A 139 7.59 -32.16 -7.79
CA ASP A 139 7.08 -31.13 -8.69
C ASP A 139 8.19 -30.48 -9.53
N ASP A 140 9.47 -30.70 -9.19
CA ASP A 140 10.65 -30.07 -9.80
C ASP A 140 10.51 -28.54 -9.93
N HIS A 141 9.80 -27.94 -8.98
CA HIS A 141 9.41 -26.54 -8.98
C HIS A 141 9.15 -26.06 -7.55
N ALA A 142 9.47 -24.80 -7.27
CA ALA A 142 9.10 -24.12 -6.02
C ALA A 142 7.59 -24.21 -5.76
N ALA A 143 7.16 -24.27 -4.50
CA ALA A 143 5.75 -24.17 -4.16
C ALA A 143 5.22 -22.76 -4.49
N VAL A 144 4.04 -22.66 -5.09
CA VAL A 144 3.47 -21.38 -5.55
C VAL A 144 2.00 -21.28 -5.15
N MET A 145 1.67 -20.21 -4.43
CA MET A 145 0.30 -19.84 -4.10
C MET A 145 0.05 -18.38 -4.49
N LYS A 146 -0.88 -18.14 -5.42
CA LYS A 146 -1.16 -16.81 -5.96
C LYS A 146 -2.64 -16.45 -5.91
N ARG A 147 -2.92 -15.15 -5.82
CA ARG A 147 -4.24 -14.55 -5.94
C ARG A 147 -4.29 -13.67 -7.20
N ALA A 148 -5.40 -13.69 -7.93
CA ALA A 148 -5.64 -12.81 -9.07
C ALA A 148 -6.39 -11.56 -8.61
N MET A 149 -5.71 -10.43 -8.58
CA MET A 149 -6.30 -9.14 -8.21
C MET A 149 -5.37 -8.02 -8.72
N PRO A 150 -5.90 -7.01 -9.44
CA PRO A 150 -5.08 -5.98 -10.02
C PRO A 150 -4.43 -5.10 -8.93
N LEU A 151 -3.13 -4.85 -9.06
CA LEU A 151 -2.34 -3.97 -8.20
C LEU A 151 -1.47 -3.06 -9.07
N LYS A 152 -1.14 -1.85 -8.60
CA LYS A 152 -0.22 -0.96 -9.29
C LYS A 152 0.77 -0.32 -8.33
N ASP A 153 0.36 0.79 -7.72
CA ASP A 153 1.10 1.52 -6.69
C ASP A 153 0.60 1.02 -5.32
N VAL A 154 1.45 0.29 -4.61
CA VAL A 154 1.05 -0.48 -3.42
C VAL A 154 2.11 -0.50 -2.34
N ILE A 155 1.64 -0.55 -1.09
CA ILE A 155 2.43 -0.98 0.07
C ILE A 155 1.95 -2.38 0.42
N ILE A 156 2.84 -3.34 0.51
CA ILE A 156 2.56 -4.73 0.87
C ILE A 156 3.36 -5.04 2.13
N GLU A 157 2.70 -5.54 3.17
CA GLU A 157 3.35 -5.97 4.42
C GLU A 157 2.85 -7.36 4.79
N PHE A 158 3.76 -8.23 5.21
CA PHE A 158 3.45 -9.56 5.75
C PHE A 158 4.57 -10.02 6.68
N ASP A 159 4.26 -10.97 7.55
CA ASP A 159 5.30 -11.66 8.32
C ASP A 159 5.68 -12.98 7.66
N VAL A 160 6.95 -13.36 7.77
CA VAL A 160 7.50 -14.63 7.29
C VAL A 160 8.32 -15.31 8.37
N LEU A 161 8.16 -16.63 8.49
CA LEU A 161 8.95 -17.51 9.35
C LEU A 161 9.70 -18.50 8.44
N LEU A 162 11.02 -18.35 8.34
CA LEU A 162 11.84 -19.11 7.40
C LEU A 162 11.94 -20.60 7.75
N GLY A 163 11.99 -20.94 9.04
CA GLY A 163 12.21 -22.31 9.50
C GLY A 163 13.41 -22.96 8.82
N SER A 164 13.22 -24.18 8.32
CA SER A 164 14.24 -24.91 7.54
C SER A 164 14.13 -24.66 6.02
N GLY A 165 13.29 -23.72 5.58
CA GLY A 165 13.12 -23.35 4.18
C GLY A 165 14.38 -22.71 3.58
N LYS A 166 14.55 -22.83 2.25
CA LYS A 166 15.71 -22.24 1.54
C LYS A 166 15.46 -20.77 1.19
N SER A 167 14.25 -20.47 0.72
CA SER A 167 13.87 -19.11 0.33
C SER A 167 12.36 -18.92 0.33
N ALA A 168 11.93 -17.76 0.79
CA ALA A 168 10.58 -17.25 0.58
C ALA A 168 10.61 -16.09 -0.41
N SER A 169 9.58 -15.94 -1.22
CA SER A 169 9.41 -14.74 -2.05
C SER A 169 7.95 -14.31 -2.10
N PHE A 170 7.74 -13.01 -2.23
CA PHE A 170 6.45 -12.44 -2.63
C PHE A 170 6.62 -11.84 -4.02
N GLY A 171 5.96 -12.44 -5.01
CA GLY A 171 6.08 -12.07 -6.41
C GLY A 171 4.81 -11.42 -6.94
N LEU A 172 4.99 -10.52 -7.91
CA LEU A 172 3.90 -9.89 -8.66
C LEU A 172 4.11 -10.16 -10.15
N ASP A 173 3.04 -10.56 -10.83
CA ASP A 173 2.99 -10.77 -12.28
C ASP A 173 2.00 -9.79 -12.89
N ASP A 174 2.24 -9.36 -14.13
CA ASP A 174 1.24 -8.70 -14.96
C ASP A 174 0.43 -9.73 -15.76
N ALA A 175 -0.30 -9.26 -16.78
CA ALA A 175 -1.05 -10.15 -17.67
C ALA A 175 -0.15 -11.03 -18.55
N LYS A 176 1.09 -10.59 -18.81
CA LYS A 176 2.07 -11.27 -19.64
C LYS A 176 2.89 -12.24 -18.81
N ASP A 177 3.62 -11.76 -17.80
CA ASP A 177 4.55 -12.58 -17.01
C ASP A 177 5.01 -11.92 -15.69
N HIS A 178 6.03 -12.48 -15.05
CA HIS A 178 6.67 -11.97 -13.83
C HIS A 178 7.13 -10.52 -14.00
N VAL A 179 6.85 -9.68 -13.01
CA VAL A 179 7.26 -8.26 -13.00
C VAL A 179 8.35 -8.02 -11.97
N CYS A 180 8.13 -8.42 -10.73
CA CYS A 180 9.07 -8.22 -9.64
C CYS A 180 8.79 -9.14 -8.46
N ARG A 181 9.78 -9.24 -7.58
CA ARG A 181 9.62 -9.92 -6.28
C ARG A 181 10.56 -9.37 -5.23
N VAL A 182 10.18 -9.57 -3.97
CA VAL A 182 11.12 -9.61 -2.86
C VAL A 182 11.43 -11.07 -2.53
N THR A 183 12.69 -11.36 -2.22
CA THR A 183 13.17 -12.66 -1.78
C THR A 183 13.90 -12.51 -0.46
N ILE A 184 13.59 -13.40 0.47
CA ILE A 184 14.24 -13.54 1.77
C ILE A 184 14.72 -14.98 1.93
N THR A 185 15.95 -15.14 2.40
CA THR A 185 16.61 -16.41 2.68
C THR A 185 17.28 -16.32 4.05
N PRO A 186 17.77 -17.42 4.63
CA PRO A 186 18.53 -17.36 5.89
C PRO A 186 19.78 -16.48 5.86
N THR A 187 20.26 -16.08 4.68
CA THR A 187 21.55 -15.36 4.51
C THR A 187 21.47 -14.14 3.61
N SER A 188 20.26 -13.79 3.14
CA SER A 188 20.11 -12.66 2.22
C SER A 188 18.69 -12.14 2.12
N PHE A 189 18.60 -10.86 1.77
CA PHE A 189 17.38 -10.14 1.44
C PHE A 189 17.59 -9.33 0.16
N GLN A 190 16.65 -9.40 -0.79
CA GLN A 190 16.75 -8.69 -2.06
C GLN A 190 15.39 -8.48 -2.73
N ALA A 191 15.18 -7.29 -3.27
CA ALA A 191 14.18 -7.02 -4.29
C ALA A 191 14.80 -7.08 -5.69
N LYS A 192 13.99 -7.41 -6.68
CA LYS A 192 14.42 -7.41 -8.07
C LYS A 192 13.24 -7.17 -9.00
N LYS A 193 13.56 -6.66 -10.19
CA LYS A 193 12.70 -6.78 -11.37
C LYS A 193 12.96 -8.15 -12.01
N ASP A 194 11.91 -8.89 -12.32
CA ASP A 194 11.97 -10.24 -12.90
C ASP A 194 12.12 -10.19 -14.43
N ASP A 195 12.48 -11.32 -15.03
CA ASP A 195 12.39 -11.53 -16.47
C ASP A 195 10.91 -11.68 -16.87
N ASN A 196 10.41 -10.77 -17.70
CA ASN A 196 9.00 -10.69 -18.11
C ASN A 196 8.75 -11.27 -19.51
N ASP A 197 9.76 -11.85 -20.18
CA ASP A 197 9.56 -12.50 -21.47
C ASP A 197 10.23 -13.85 -21.65
N HIS A 198 11.03 -14.30 -20.69
CA HIS A 198 11.73 -15.59 -20.57
C HIS A 198 12.74 -15.92 -21.70
N GLU A 199 12.39 -15.62 -22.94
CA GLU A 199 13.13 -15.93 -24.17
C GLU A 199 13.49 -14.66 -24.97
N GLY A 200 13.10 -13.47 -24.49
CA GLY A 200 13.30 -12.21 -25.20
C GLY A 200 14.48 -11.39 -24.66
N PRO A 201 14.56 -10.10 -25.04
CA PRO A 201 15.63 -9.22 -24.61
C PRO A 201 15.48 -8.76 -23.15
N ASP A 202 14.31 -8.98 -22.55
CA ASP A 202 14.08 -8.63 -21.16
C ASP A 202 14.79 -9.62 -20.24
N VAL A 203 15.45 -9.11 -19.21
CA VAL A 203 16.18 -9.95 -18.25
C VAL A 203 15.91 -9.51 -16.82
N GLY A 204 16.00 -10.47 -15.89
CA GLY A 204 15.92 -10.17 -14.47
C GLY A 204 17.03 -9.21 -14.04
N LYS A 205 16.65 -8.15 -13.33
CA LYS A 205 17.56 -7.13 -12.80
C LYS A 205 17.51 -7.18 -11.28
N PRO A 206 18.48 -7.87 -10.63
CA PRO A 206 18.63 -7.76 -9.18
C PRO A 206 18.94 -6.31 -8.80
N PHE A 207 18.30 -5.83 -7.73
CA PHE A 207 18.73 -4.59 -7.08
C PHE A 207 19.85 -4.89 -6.09
N ASN A 208 20.16 -3.96 -5.18
CA ASN A 208 21.14 -4.23 -4.15
C ASN A 208 20.70 -5.44 -3.29
N SER A 209 21.66 -6.31 -2.99
CA SER A 209 21.45 -7.49 -2.14
C SER A 209 22.09 -7.26 -0.80
N ILE A 210 21.36 -7.60 0.27
CA ILE A 210 21.91 -7.67 1.61
C ILE A 210 22.35 -9.12 1.84
N GLN A 211 23.58 -9.31 2.31
CA GLN A 211 24.18 -10.62 2.57
C GLN A 211 24.48 -10.72 4.07
N GLU A 212 23.44 -10.94 4.87
CA GLU A 212 23.49 -11.03 6.32
C GLU A 212 22.63 -12.21 6.79
N GLU A 213 23.02 -12.83 7.90
CA GLU A 213 22.25 -13.92 8.50
C GLU A 213 20.94 -13.38 9.10
N LEU A 214 19.86 -14.13 8.89
CA LEU A 214 18.53 -13.85 9.41
C LEU A 214 18.08 -15.00 10.32
N GLU A 215 17.53 -14.67 11.49
CA GLU A 215 17.07 -15.65 12.48
C GLU A 215 15.95 -16.51 11.90
N THR A 216 16.22 -17.79 11.68
CA THR A 216 15.28 -18.64 10.92
C THR A 216 14.04 -19.07 11.70
N ASP A 217 14.11 -19.06 13.03
CA ASP A 217 13.03 -19.44 13.94
C ASP A 217 12.24 -18.24 14.50
N GLU A 218 12.50 -17.04 13.97
CA GLU A 218 11.77 -15.82 14.29
C GLU A 218 10.91 -15.33 13.12
N TRP A 219 9.84 -14.60 13.46
CA TRP A 219 9.01 -13.92 12.48
C TRP A 219 9.67 -12.62 12.04
N HIS A 220 9.87 -12.47 10.73
CA HIS A 220 10.36 -11.24 10.11
C HIS A 220 9.20 -10.52 9.43
N THR A 221 9.01 -9.24 9.72
CA THR A 221 8.10 -8.41 8.91
C THR A 221 8.82 -7.97 7.65
N VAL A 222 8.21 -8.24 6.49
CA VAL A 222 8.66 -7.80 5.17
C VAL A 222 7.70 -6.75 4.66
N ARG A 223 8.22 -5.59 4.25
CA ARG A 223 7.47 -4.56 3.55
C ARG A 223 8.00 -4.37 2.13
N MET A 224 7.10 -4.26 1.16
CA MET A 224 7.39 -3.78 -0.20
C MET A 224 6.58 -2.52 -0.47
N GLU A 225 7.23 -1.48 -0.96
CA GLU A 225 6.61 -0.24 -1.46
C GLU A 225 6.90 -0.15 -2.95
N ILE A 226 5.85 -0.13 -3.77
CA ILE A 226 5.92 0.11 -5.21
C ILE A 226 5.19 1.43 -5.48
N LEU A 227 5.90 2.39 -6.06
CA LEU A 227 5.33 3.67 -6.48
C LEU A 227 5.96 4.08 -7.82
N GLY A 228 5.14 4.07 -8.88
CA GLY A 228 5.62 4.26 -10.25
C GLY A 228 6.68 3.24 -10.62
N GLU A 229 7.85 3.73 -11.04
CA GLU A 229 8.96 2.88 -11.50
C GLU A 229 9.87 2.40 -10.37
N THR A 230 9.57 2.69 -9.09
CA THR A 230 10.47 2.39 -7.96
C THR A 230 9.87 1.30 -7.08
N LEU A 231 10.72 0.34 -6.69
CA LEU A 231 10.43 -0.69 -5.70
C LEU A 231 11.44 -0.59 -4.56
N LEU A 232 10.94 -0.42 -3.34
CA LEU A 232 11.68 -0.52 -2.10
C LEU A 232 11.16 -1.72 -1.32
N ALA A 233 12.05 -2.62 -0.90
CA ALA A 233 11.73 -3.68 0.04
C ALA A 233 12.53 -3.48 1.33
N GLN A 234 11.90 -3.79 2.47
CA GLN A 234 12.51 -3.69 3.79
C GLN A 234 12.18 -4.91 4.66
N THR A 235 13.15 -5.34 5.46
CA THR A 235 12.93 -6.18 6.64
C THR A 235 13.92 -5.77 7.73
N GLY A 236 13.43 -5.36 8.91
CA GLY A 236 14.27 -4.72 9.91
C GLY A 236 15.06 -3.53 9.33
N ASP A 237 16.39 -3.55 9.51
CA ASP A 237 17.30 -2.53 8.97
C ASP A 237 17.75 -2.82 7.51
N HIS A 238 17.40 -3.97 6.96
CA HIS A 238 17.79 -4.37 5.61
C HIS A 238 16.87 -3.73 4.57
N ILE A 239 17.46 -3.02 3.61
CA ILE A 239 16.71 -2.30 2.56
C ILE A 239 17.27 -2.64 1.19
N SER A 240 16.40 -3.11 0.30
CA SER A 240 16.68 -3.31 -1.12
C SER A 240 15.85 -2.33 -1.95
N LEU A 241 16.50 -1.60 -2.85
CA LEU A 241 15.91 -0.48 -3.59
C LEU A 241 16.35 -0.53 -5.04
N GLY A 242 15.41 -0.34 -5.96
CA GLY A 242 15.73 -0.12 -7.36
C GLY A 242 14.57 0.40 -8.17
N SER A 243 14.88 0.75 -9.42
CA SER A 243 13.91 1.30 -10.36
C SER A 243 14.00 0.61 -11.72
N ASP A 244 12.83 0.47 -12.34
CA ASP A 244 12.64 -0.07 -13.70
C ASP A 244 11.25 0.34 -14.23
N PRO A 245 11.10 0.77 -15.50
CA PRO A 245 9.81 1.13 -16.08
C PRO A 245 8.74 0.04 -15.99
N LEU A 246 9.14 -1.24 -15.99
CA LEU A 246 8.20 -2.35 -15.84
C LEU A 246 7.46 -2.32 -14.49
N LEU A 247 8.07 -1.73 -13.45
CA LEU A 247 7.43 -1.62 -12.13
C LEU A 247 6.19 -0.72 -12.15
N ALA A 248 6.07 0.20 -13.11
CA ALA A 248 4.91 1.09 -13.22
C ALA A 248 3.69 0.44 -13.90
N THR A 249 3.82 -0.79 -14.41
CA THR A 249 2.70 -1.49 -15.04
C THR A 249 1.68 -1.95 -14.00
N GLU A 250 0.46 -2.21 -14.47
CA GLU A 250 -0.55 -2.90 -13.66
C GLU A 250 -0.20 -4.39 -13.56
N LYS A 251 -0.21 -4.90 -12.34
CA LYS A 251 0.04 -6.30 -11.98
C LYS A 251 -1.32 -6.98 -11.90
N ALA A 252 -1.43 -8.21 -12.36
CA ALA A 252 -2.67 -8.97 -12.39
C ALA A 252 -2.74 -10.07 -11.32
N LYS A 253 -1.58 -10.56 -10.87
CA LYS A 253 -1.48 -11.67 -9.93
C LYS A 253 -0.34 -11.42 -8.96
N TRP A 254 -0.46 -11.94 -7.76
CA TRP A 254 0.57 -11.83 -6.75
C TRP A 254 0.49 -12.98 -5.76
N GLY A 255 1.56 -13.24 -5.02
CA GLY A 255 1.53 -14.21 -3.93
C GLY A 255 2.89 -14.79 -3.58
N PHE A 256 2.84 -15.90 -2.85
CA PHE A 256 3.98 -16.50 -2.20
C PHE A 256 4.62 -17.60 -3.05
N ILE A 257 5.95 -17.62 -3.05
CA ILE A 257 6.78 -18.66 -3.64
C ILE A 257 7.71 -19.19 -2.55
N VAL A 258 7.76 -20.51 -2.36
CA VAL A 258 8.61 -21.17 -1.36
C VAL A 258 9.49 -22.20 -2.04
N SER A 259 10.78 -22.18 -1.70
CA SER A 259 11.72 -23.25 -2.06
C SER A 259 12.31 -23.91 -0.83
N GLY A 260 12.56 -25.21 -0.93
CA GLY A 260 13.03 -26.04 0.17
C GLY A 260 11.91 -26.48 1.11
N GLU A 261 12.22 -26.54 2.40
CA GLU A 261 11.28 -27.01 3.41
C GLU A 261 10.20 -25.96 3.76
N THR A 262 9.50 -26.19 4.86
CA THR A 262 8.33 -25.42 5.26
C THR A 262 8.68 -23.99 5.67
N ILE A 263 7.97 -23.03 5.07
CA ILE A 263 8.01 -21.61 5.42
C ILE A 263 6.60 -21.16 5.83
N GLY A 264 6.50 -20.37 6.89
CA GLY A 264 5.25 -19.79 7.37
C GLY A 264 5.05 -18.33 6.94
N PHE A 265 3.80 -17.92 6.73
CA PHE A 265 3.39 -16.55 6.43
C PHE A 265 2.14 -16.18 7.23
N ARG A 266 2.04 -14.93 7.66
CA ARG A 266 0.84 -14.38 8.31
C ARG A 266 0.69 -12.88 8.09
N ASP A 267 -0.48 -12.36 8.45
CA ASP A 267 -0.77 -10.91 8.50
C ASP A 267 -0.45 -10.17 7.19
N LEU A 268 -0.90 -10.71 6.05
CA LEU A 268 -0.73 -10.06 4.76
C LEU A 268 -1.72 -8.91 4.62
N ASN A 269 -1.18 -7.71 4.46
CA ASN A 269 -1.92 -6.50 4.22
C ASN A 269 -1.34 -5.77 3.00
N ILE A 270 -2.22 -5.23 2.17
CA ILE A 270 -1.87 -4.50 0.95
C ILE A 270 -2.68 -3.21 0.92
N TRP A 271 -2.00 -2.07 0.93
CA TRP A 271 -2.57 -0.74 0.82
C TRP A 271 -2.25 -0.16 -0.55
N GLU A 272 -3.06 0.79 -1.00
CA GLU A 272 -2.68 1.74 -2.04
C GLU A 272 -1.45 2.53 -1.59
N ALA A 273 -0.46 2.73 -2.45
CA ALA A 273 0.66 3.61 -2.19
C ALA A 273 0.39 5.00 -2.77
N LEU A 274 0.48 6.03 -1.92
CA LEU A 274 0.36 7.42 -2.33
C LEU A 274 1.72 8.12 -2.18
N PRO A 275 2.03 9.13 -3.00
CA PRO A 275 3.25 9.91 -2.82
C PRO A 275 3.35 10.49 -1.40
N SER A 276 4.51 10.30 -0.76
CA SER A 276 4.86 10.97 0.49
C SER A 276 5.52 12.33 0.21
N GLU A 277 5.30 13.33 1.07
CA GLU A 277 5.93 14.66 0.98
C GLU A 277 7.46 14.58 0.94
N ASP A 278 8.05 13.67 1.73
CA ASP A 278 9.50 13.45 1.80
C ASP A 278 9.97 12.24 0.98
N GLY A 279 9.06 11.52 0.31
CA GLY A 279 9.34 10.21 -0.31
C GLY A 279 10.50 10.24 -1.31
N GLU A 280 10.51 11.19 -2.25
CA GLU A 280 11.58 11.32 -3.24
C GLU A 280 12.94 11.64 -2.58
N LYS A 281 12.93 12.50 -1.55
CA LYS A 281 14.12 12.89 -0.81
C LYS A 281 14.69 11.73 -0.02
N GLU A 282 13.83 10.90 0.57
CA GLU A 282 14.20 9.69 1.29
C GLU A 282 14.75 8.61 0.35
N VAL A 283 14.13 8.38 -0.81
CA VAL A 283 14.68 7.51 -1.87
C VAL A 283 16.06 7.99 -2.31
N ALA A 284 16.24 9.29 -2.57
CA ALA A 284 17.54 9.84 -2.94
C ALA A 284 18.59 9.68 -1.82
N ARG A 285 18.19 9.79 -0.55
CA ARG A 285 19.06 9.52 0.61
C ARG A 285 19.48 8.06 0.66
N LEU A 286 18.56 7.14 0.42
CA LEU A 286 18.83 5.71 0.38
C LEU A 286 19.75 5.33 -0.77
N LYS A 287 19.52 5.85 -1.98
CA LYS A 287 20.41 5.62 -3.13
C LYS A 287 21.86 5.98 -2.80
N ARG A 288 22.10 7.16 -2.20
CA ARG A 288 23.43 7.57 -1.75
C ARG A 288 24.01 6.66 -0.66
N ARG A 289 23.18 6.20 0.28
CA ARG A 289 23.60 5.32 1.37
C ARG A 289 23.98 3.92 0.86
N LEU A 290 23.28 3.44 -0.16
CA LEU A 290 23.41 2.10 -0.72
C LEU A 290 24.35 2.05 -1.95
N ASP A 291 24.96 3.18 -2.31
CA ASP A 291 25.83 3.32 -3.50
C ASP A 291 25.12 2.90 -4.80
N ILE A 292 23.85 3.27 -4.94
CA ILE A 292 23.04 3.02 -6.12
C ILE A 292 23.15 4.22 -7.07
N GLU A 293 23.65 3.97 -8.28
CA GLU A 293 23.68 4.95 -9.37
C GLU A 293 22.27 5.18 -9.96
N ASP A 294 22.04 6.39 -10.50
CA ASP A 294 20.75 6.79 -11.11
C ASP A 294 20.51 6.18 -12.50
#